data_AF-A0A1F3LKR1-F1
#
_entry.id   AF-A0A1F3LKR1-F1
#
_cell.length_a   1.000
_cell.length_b   1.000
_cell.length_c   1.000
_cell.angle_alpha   90.00
_cell.angle_beta   90.00
_cell.angle_gamma   90.00
#
_symmetry.space_group_name_H-M   'P 1'
#
loop_
_entity.id
_entity.type
_entity.pdbx_description
1 polymer ?
#
loop_
_entity_poly.entity_id
_entity_poly.type
_entity_poly.pdbx_seq_one_letter_code
_entity_poly.pdbx_strand_id
1 'polypeptide(L)'
;MFFKQKSNVIFRDYESFGYITDNRNFGYELTNKNANYIGDKILSESGAVFFSVLDRIPQTLDELAKKVNKQFSDIDIITIKRDVREFYCMLEQDGFIVSGETMQECDEKDTRFSYTILDPEITKKKFPTTIEHPEKPTQDFFEEYFKGKPQLSNLHIEITSICNERCIHCYIPHDYKVSYIDPDLFYDVLHQCKNMRLLHLTLSGGEPMLHKNFCDFLKKCKEYDLSVNVLSNLTLLDDVIIKEMKTNPLLGVQVSLYSMISNIHDEITQIKGSFEKTKNAILKLIENDIPLQISCPIMKQNKNSYDDVINWAKKYKIHVGDDYGIIARYNHTTQNLTCRLSINEIKEVINEKIAKDVKYLDLMEMLAEEKKNITSNDFVCSVCHSSICIADNGDVYPCAGWQDYIVGNVKEASLNDIWDNSEKVKYLRDLRNQDFPKCIQCKDKEFCTMCMVRNSNENPNGDPLVVNEFFCNIAKLNRQILLERKEKFKNS
;
A
#
# COMPACT_ATOMS: atom_id res chain seq x y z
N MET A 1 31.43 5.76 -18.81
CA MET A 1 30.24 5.01 -18.35
C MET A 1 30.24 4.76 -16.85
N PHE A 2 29.26 5.36 -16.19
CA PHE A 2 28.86 5.22 -14.79
C PHE A 2 27.53 4.48 -14.71
N PHE A 3 27.27 3.81 -13.59
CA PHE A 3 26.01 3.15 -13.28
C PHE A 3 25.57 3.45 -11.86
N LYS A 4 24.25 3.45 -11.60
CA LYS A 4 23.66 3.45 -10.25
C LYS A 4 22.28 2.81 -10.26
N GLN A 5 21.85 2.33 -9.10
CA GLN A 5 20.46 1.93 -8.89
C GLN A 5 19.52 3.13 -9.06
N LYS A 6 18.33 2.92 -9.65
CA LYS A 6 17.26 3.93 -9.62
C LYS A 6 16.75 4.14 -8.20
N SER A 7 16.42 5.37 -7.86
CA SER A 7 15.96 5.78 -6.54
C SER A 7 14.66 5.11 -6.07
N ASN A 8 13.80 4.66 -6.99
CA ASN A 8 12.54 3.98 -6.69
C ASN A 8 12.60 2.45 -6.76
N VAL A 9 13.78 1.86 -6.97
CA VAL A 9 13.95 0.40 -6.97
C VAL A 9 14.35 -0.08 -5.59
N ILE A 10 13.74 -1.17 -5.13
CA ILE A 10 14.01 -1.86 -3.87
C ILE A 10 14.73 -3.17 -4.20
N PHE A 11 15.71 -3.54 -3.38
CA PHE A 11 16.43 -4.81 -3.52
C PHE A 11 16.39 -5.63 -2.23
N ARG A 12 16.15 -6.93 -2.35
CA ARG A 12 16.28 -7.91 -1.27
C ARG A 12 17.14 -9.08 -1.72
N ASP A 13 18.17 -9.36 -0.93
CA ASP A 13 19.08 -10.49 -1.12
C ASP A 13 18.58 -11.69 -0.31
N TYR A 14 18.29 -12.80 -0.98
CA TYR A 14 17.85 -14.07 -0.40
C TYR A 14 18.98 -15.12 -0.39
N GLU A 15 20.24 -14.69 -0.48
CA GLU A 15 21.46 -15.50 -0.52
C GLU A 15 21.60 -16.32 -1.81
N SER A 16 20.56 -17.07 -2.20
CA SER A 16 20.53 -17.86 -3.45
C SER A 16 20.00 -17.12 -4.68
N PHE A 17 19.37 -15.96 -4.48
CA PHE A 17 18.83 -15.13 -5.55
C PHE A 17 18.60 -13.70 -5.05
N GLY A 18 18.45 -12.75 -5.97
CA GLY A 18 18.10 -11.37 -5.68
C GLY A 18 16.68 -11.05 -6.12
N TYR A 19 15.95 -10.25 -5.37
CA TYR A 19 14.66 -9.71 -5.79
C TYR A 19 14.78 -8.19 -5.94
N ILE A 20 14.47 -7.68 -7.13
CA ILE A 20 14.37 -6.24 -7.39
C ILE A 20 12.95 -5.89 -7.80
N THR A 21 12.45 -4.77 -7.28
CA THR A 21 11.06 -4.36 -7.48
C THR A 21 10.91 -2.85 -7.47
N ASP A 22 9.97 -2.36 -8.27
CA ASP A 22 9.52 -0.98 -8.21
C ASP A 22 8.80 -0.68 -6.89
N ASN A 23 9.11 0.45 -6.25
CA ASN A 23 8.42 0.92 -5.04
C ASN A 23 6.91 1.07 -5.23
N ARG A 24 6.47 1.33 -6.47
CA ARG A 24 5.05 1.46 -6.83
C ARG A 24 4.25 0.16 -6.65
N ASN A 25 4.91 -0.98 -6.45
CA ASN A 25 4.25 -2.26 -6.14
C ASN A 25 3.67 -2.29 -4.71
N PHE A 26 4.15 -1.42 -3.83
CA PHE A 26 3.75 -1.37 -2.42
C PHE A 26 3.27 0.01 -1.98
N GLY A 27 3.69 1.05 -2.70
CA GLY A 27 3.40 2.45 -2.39
C GLY A 27 2.03 2.95 -2.83
N TYR A 28 1.94 4.28 -2.92
CA TYR A 28 0.75 5.05 -3.27
C TYR A 28 0.34 4.84 -4.73
N GLU A 29 -0.97 4.81 -4.99
CA GLU A 29 -1.50 4.71 -6.34
C GLU A 29 -1.32 6.04 -7.08
N LEU A 30 -0.69 6.00 -8.26
CA LEU A 30 -0.63 7.14 -9.17
C LEU A 30 -1.83 7.16 -10.11
N THR A 31 -2.29 8.34 -10.49
CA THR A 31 -3.40 8.54 -11.44
C THR A 31 -3.11 7.92 -12.82
N ASN A 32 -1.84 7.77 -13.20
CA ASN A 32 -1.40 7.07 -14.40
C ASN A 32 -0.62 5.80 -14.03
N LYS A 33 -1.33 4.70 -13.73
CA LYS A 33 -0.76 3.40 -13.32
C LYS A 33 0.29 2.83 -14.30
N ASN A 34 0.31 3.29 -15.55
CA ASN A 34 1.07 2.63 -16.62
C ASN A 34 2.29 3.41 -17.13
N ALA A 35 2.46 4.68 -16.75
CA ALA A 35 3.61 5.45 -17.22
C ALA A 35 4.90 4.97 -16.54
N ASN A 36 5.83 4.41 -17.33
CA ASN A 36 7.17 4.00 -16.91
C ASN A 36 7.20 2.95 -15.78
N TYR A 37 6.14 2.16 -15.58
CA TYR A 37 6.12 1.06 -14.59
C TYR A 37 7.19 0.01 -14.94
N ILE A 38 8.10 -0.26 -14.00
CA ILE A 38 9.26 -1.15 -14.22
C ILE A 38 8.88 -2.61 -13.92
N GLY A 39 8.00 -2.83 -12.93
CA GLY A 39 7.64 -4.17 -12.45
C GLY A 39 8.65 -4.72 -11.45
N ASP A 40 8.85 -6.02 -11.49
CA ASP A 40 9.79 -6.73 -10.62
C ASP A 40 10.58 -7.80 -11.39
N LYS A 41 11.68 -8.27 -10.81
CA LYS A 41 12.57 -9.25 -11.42
C LYS A 41 13.32 -10.06 -10.38
N ILE A 42 13.46 -11.36 -10.66
CA ILE A 42 14.38 -12.26 -9.95
C ILE A 42 15.76 -12.21 -10.63
N LEU A 43 16.79 -12.01 -9.83
CA LEU A 43 18.19 -12.08 -10.21
C LEU A 43 18.76 -13.43 -9.77
N SER A 44 19.63 -14.03 -10.57
CA SER A 44 20.41 -15.20 -10.15
C SER A 44 21.26 -14.89 -8.91
N GLU A 45 21.81 -15.92 -8.27
CA GLU A 45 22.79 -15.77 -7.17
C GLU A 45 23.93 -14.80 -7.54
N SER A 46 24.57 -15.01 -8.70
CA SER A 46 25.61 -14.11 -9.20
C SER A 46 25.07 -12.69 -9.49
N GLY A 47 23.87 -12.59 -10.06
CA GLY A 47 23.21 -11.31 -10.30
C GLY A 47 22.90 -10.54 -9.01
N ALA A 48 22.54 -11.24 -7.93
CA ALA A 48 22.34 -10.65 -6.60
C ALA A 48 23.64 -10.05 -6.07
N VAL A 49 24.76 -10.77 -6.21
CA VAL A 49 26.09 -10.24 -5.86
C VAL A 49 26.43 -9.01 -6.68
N PHE A 50 26.19 -9.03 -7.99
CA PHE A 50 26.46 -7.89 -8.86
C PHE A 50 25.60 -6.67 -8.49
N PHE A 51 24.33 -6.87 -8.15
CA PHE A 51 23.44 -5.78 -7.74
C PHE A 51 23.80 -5.23 -6.35
N SER A 52 24.21 -6.11 -5.42
CA SER A 52 24.54 -5.73 -4.04
C SER A 52 25.69 -4.73 -3.90
N VAL A 53 26.60 -4.69 -4.88
CA VAL A 53 27.76 -3.77 -4.89
C VAL A 53 27.52 -2.46 -5.64
N LEU A 54 26.37 -2.36 -6.32
CA LEU A 54 25.92 -1.16 -7.02
C LEU A 54 25.16 -0.28 -6.03
N ASP A 55 25.59 0.95 -5.84
CA ASP A 55 24.99 1.91 -4.91
C ASP A 55 23.96 2.80 -5.64
N ARG A 56 23.24 3.63 -4.87
CA ARG A 56 22.37 4.70 -5.42
C ARG A 56 23.15 5.96 -5.87
N ILE A 57 24.48 5.91 -5.75
CA ILE A 57 25.42 6.96 -6.18
C ILE A 57 26.14 6.44 -7.43
N PRO A 58 26.34 7.25 -8.49
CA PRO A 58 26.99 6.79 -9.70
C PRO A 58 28.41 6.27 -9.43
N GLN A 59 28.70 5.08 -9.95
CA GLN A 59 30.00 4.42 -9.86
C GLN A 59 30.50 4.04 -11.24
N THR A 60 31.82 4.04 -11.43
CA THR A 60 32.43 3.62 -12.70
C THR A 60 32.36 2.10 -12.88
N LEU A 61 32.35 1.65 -14.14
CA LEU A 61 32.45 0.22 -14.47
C LEU A 61 33.68 -0.45 -13.83
N ASP A 62 34.81 0.26 -13.76
CA ASP A 62 36.05 -0.26 -13.18
C ASP A 62 35.97 -0.45 -11.65
N GLU A 63 35.30 0.47 -10.95
CA GLU A 63 35.05 0.32 -9.51
C GLU A 63 34.13 -0.85 -9.23
N LEU A 64 33.04 -0.98 -10.00
CA LEU A 64 32.08 -2.07 -9.86
C LEU A 64 32.73 -3.42 -10.15
N ALA A 65 33.49 -3.53 -11.25
CA ALA A 65 34.24 -4.75 -11.57
C ALA A 65 35.20 -5.15 -10.45
N LYS A 66 35.91 -4.20 -9.84
CA LYS A 66 36.77 -4.48 -8.68
C LYS A 66 36.00 -4.91 -7.45
N LYS A 67 34.81 -4.33 -7.18
CA LYS A 67 33.95 -4.74 -6.06
C LYS A 67 33.45 -6.19 -6.28
N VAL A 68 32.97 -6.51 -7.48
CA VAL A 68 32.50 -7.86 -7.85
C VAL A 68 33.64 -8.88 -7.79
N ASN A 69 34.81 -8.58 -8.35
CA ASN A 69 35.96 -9.50 -8.39
C ASN A 69 36.45 -9.91 -7.00
N LYS A 70 36.18 -9.14 -5.94
CA LYS A 70 36.49 -9.54 -4.56
C LYS A 70 35.66 -10.75 -4.10
N GLN A 71 34.47 -10.93 -4.65
CA GLN A 71 33.58 -12.06 -4.38
C GLN A 71 33.81 -13.24 -5.32
N PHE A 72 34.46 -13.00 -6.47
CA PHE A 72 34.80 -13.99 -7.47
C PHE A 72 36.32 -13.99 -7.75
N SER A 73 37.11 -14.30 -6.73
CA SER A 73 38.58 -14.18 -6.78
C SER A 73 39.26 -15.08 -7.81
N ASP A 74 38.59 -16.15 -8.21
CA ASP A 74 39.13 -17.17 -9.11
C ASP A 74 38.90 -16.83 -10.59
N ILE A 75 38.19 -15.73 -10.87
CA ILE A 75 37.91 -15.25 -12.22
C ILE A 75 38.80 -14.04 -12.52
N ASP A 76 39.31 -13.96 -13.74
CA ASP A 76 40.14 -12.82 -14.12
C ASP A 76 39.31 -11.53 -14.25
N ILE A 77 39.93 -10.40 -13.90
CA ILE A 77 39.26 -9.08 -13.86
C ILE A 77 38.75 -8.62 -15.23
N ILE A 78 39.32 -9.11 -16.34
CA ILE A 78 38.88 -8.74 -17.68
C ILE A 78 37.53 -9.41 -17.98
N THR A 79 37.40 -10.69 -17.64
CA THR A 79 36.13 -11.43 -17.70
C THR A 79 35.08 -10.80 -16.78
N ILE A 80 35.41 -10.54 -15.51
CA ILE A 80 34.47 -9.87 -14.58
C ILE A 80 34.01 -8.52 -15.13
N LYS A 81 34.93 -7.71 -15.67
CA LYS A 81 34.56 -6.39 -16.22
C LYS A 81 33.61 -6.49 -17.40
N ARG A 82 33.74 -7.51 -18.26
CA ARG A 82 32.80 -7.76 -19.35
C ARG A 82 31.43 -8.16 -18.80
N ASP A 83 31.39 -9.13 -17.91
CA ASP A 83 30.14 -9.68 -17.37
C ASP A 83 29.37 -8.61 -16.57
N VAL A 84 30.08 -7.78 -15.79
CA VAL A 84 29.50 -6.62 -15.08
C VAL A 84 28.88 -5.62 -16.04
N ARG A 85 29.54 -5.34 -17.18
CA ARG A 85 29.01 -4.43 -18.21
C ARG A 85 27.73 -5.01 -18.82
N GLU A 86 27.76 -6.27 -19.22
CA GLU A 86 26.60 -6.94 -19.84
C GLU A 86 25.40 -6.96 -18.88
N PHE A 87 25.62 -7.33 -17.62
CA PHE A 87 24.60 -7.38 -16.59
C PHE A 87 23.94 -6.01 -16.35
N TYR A 88 24.73 -4.95 -16.16
CA TYR A 88 24.17 -3.63 -15.91
C TYR A 88 23.50 -3.02 -17.16
N CYS A 89 24.03 -3.26 -18.35
CA CYS A 89 23.34 -2.85 -19.58
C CYS A 89 21.95 -3.52 -19.71
N MET A 90 21.84 -4.82 -19.36
CA MET A 90 20.55 -5.52 -19.32
C MET A 90 19.59 -4.87 -18.30
N LEU A 91 20.04 -4.62 -17.06
CA LEU A 91 19.19 -4.00 -16.05
C LEU A 91 18.79 -2.56 -16.37
N GLU A 92 19.63 -1.83 -17.12
CA GLU A 92 19.28 -0.50 -17.63
C GLU A 92 18.17 -0.58 -18.69
N GLN A 93 18.25 -1.56 -19.59
CA GLN A 93 17.21 -1.82 -20.60
C GLN A 93 15.88 -2.21 -19.96
N ASP A 94 15.93 -3.05 -18.90
CA ASP A 94 14.77 -3.41 -18.09
C ASP A 94 14.26 -2.22 -17.25
N GLY A 95 15.07 -1.17 -17.09
CA GLY A 95 14.70 0.07 -16.42
C GLY A 95 14.93 0.09 -14.91
N PHE A 96 15.63 -0.88 -14.31
CA PHE A 96 15.91 -0.94 -12.86
C PHE A 96 17.10 -0.07 -12.42
N ILE A 97 18.01 0.24 -13.35
CA ILE A 97 19.17 1.09 -13.08
C ILE A 97 19.26 2.21 -14.12
N VAL A 98 20.22 3.12 -13.96
CA VAL A 98 20.56 4.14 -14.97
C VAL A 98 22.06 4.18 -15.20
N SER A 99 22.47 4.57 -16.42
CA SER A 99 23.87 4.80 -16.77
C SER A 99 24.10 6.16 -17.43
N GLY A 100 25.33 6.66 -17.38
CA GLY A 100 25.73 7.89 -18.06
C GLY A 100 27.22 7.93 -18.37
N GLU A 101 27.65 8.76 -19.32
CA GLU A 101 29.09 8.90 -19.61
C GLU A 101 29.80 9.68 -18.50
N THR A 102 29.07 10.58 -17.83
CA THR A 102 29.53 11.29 -16.64
C THR A 102 28.67 10.93 -15.42
N MET A 103 29.21 11.20 -14.23
CA MET A 103 28.46 11.06 -12.96
C MET A 103 27.18 11.90 -12.98
N GLN A 104 27.26 13.15 -13.48
CA GLN A 104 26.12 14.05 -13.57
C GLN A 104 25.03 13.53 -14.51
N GLU A 105 25.41 13.07 -15.71
CA GLU A 105 24.45 12.51 -16.68
C GLU A 105 23.75 11.26 -16.11
N CYS A 106 24.50 10.42 -15.40
CA CYS A 106 23.96 9.22 -14.75
C CYS A 106 22.92 9.58 -13.68
N ASP A 107 23.20 10.62 -12.87
CA ASP A 107 22.25 11.11 -11.86
C ASP A 107 21.01 11.78 -12.47
N GLU A 108 21.17 12.57 -13.53
CA GLU A 108 20.06 13.26 -14.21
C GLU A 108 19.07 12.29 -14.89
N LYS A 109 19.53 11.08 -15.24
CA LYS A 109 18.68 10.02 -15.82
C LYS A 109 17.82 9.28 -14.79
N ASP A 110 18.13 9.38 -13.49
CA ASP A 110 17.29 8.85 -12.40
C ASP A 110 16.12 9.83 -12.15
N THR A 111 15.11 9.77 -13.01
CA THR A 111 13.92 10.62 -12.93
C THR A 111 13.08 10.25 -11.71
N ARG A 112 13.20 11.07 -10.66
CA ARG A 112 12.37 10.95 -9.45
C ARG A 112 10.94 11.37 -9.73
N PHE A 113 10.04 10.93 -8.84
CA PHE A 113 8.67 11.41 -8.83
C PHE A 113 8.64 12.94 -8.76
N SER A 114 7.82 13.57 -9.60
CA SER A 114 7.50 14.98 -9.51
C SER A 114 6.10 15.26 -10.06
N TYR A 115 5.34 16.13 -9.40
CA TYR A 115 4.00 16.53 -9.86
C TYR A 115 4.05 17.31 -11.18
N THR A 116 5.19 17.93 -11.48
CA THR A 116 5.40 18.72 -12.70
C THR A 116 5.48 17.86 -13.97
N ILE A 117 6.02 16.65 -13.87
CA ILE A 117 6.28 15.76 -15.03
C ILE A 117 5.18 14.72 -15.28
N LEU A 118 4.21 14.57 -14.37
CA LEU A 118 3.10 13.62 -14.55
C LEU A 118 2.23 14.00 -15.76
N ASP A 119 1.95 13.05 -16.65
CA ASP A 119 1.08 13.25 -17.81
C ASP A 119 -0.38 13.54 -17.36
N PRO A 120 -1.07 14.55 -17.93
CA PRO A 120 -2.46 14.86 -17.62
C PRO A 120 -3.49 13.78 -18.00
N GLU A 121 -3.18 12.81 -18.87
CA GLU A 121 -4.16 11.81 -19.31
C GLU A 121 -3.85 10.37 -18.92
N ILE A 122 -4.92 9.60 -18.63
CA ILE A 122 -4.90 8.13 -18.67
C ILE A 122 -4.79 7.71 -20.14
N THR A 123 -3.62 7.88 -20.75
CA THR A 123 -3.29 7.12 -21.94
C THR A 123 -2.89 5.73 -21.48
N LYS A 124 -3.84 4.77 -21.54
CA LYS A 124 -3.47 3.36 -21.67
C LYS A 124 -2.73 3.23 -23.00
N LYS A 125 -1.43 3.55 -23.03
CA LYS A 125 -0.56 3.04 -24.07
C LYS A 125 -0.61 1.52 -23.90
N LYS A 126 -1.19 0.83 -24.89
CA LYS A 126 -0.93 -0.59 -25.07
C LYS A 126 0.59 -0.72 -25.14
N PHE A 127 1.15 -1.48 -24.20
CA PHE A 127 2.56 -1.85 -24.29
C PHE A 127 2.79 -2.53 -25.65
N PRO A 128 3.97 -2.34 -26.26
CA PRO A 128 4.46 -3.35 -27.18
C PRO A 128 4.49 -4.67 -26.43
N THR A 129 3.92 -5.72 -27.01
CA THR A 129 3.90 -7.11 -26.54
C THR A 129 5.29 -7.76 -26.55
N THR A 130 6.33 -7.02 -26.20
CA THR A 130 7.73 -7.46 -26.21
C THR A 130 8.43 -6.86 -24.99
N ILE A 131 8.00 -7.27 -23.81
CA ILE A 131 8.93 -7.44 -22.69
C ILE A 131 9.15 -8.95 -22.67
N GLU A 132 10.38 -9.39 -22.92
CA GLU A 132 10.73 -10.80 -22.74
C GLU A 132 10.33 -11.19 -21.32
N HIS A 133 9.28 -12.00 -21.22
CA HIS A 133 8.88 -12.55 -19.95
C HIS A 133 10.08 -13.33 -19.40
N PRO A 134 10.41 -13.22 -18.10
CA PRO A 134 11.25 -14.24 -17.49
C PRO A 134 10.64 -15.61 -17.80
N GLU A 135 11.47 -16.65 -17.95
CA GLU A 135 11.00 -18.02 -18.24
C GLU A 135 9.92 -18.50 -17.22
N LYS A 136 9.77 -17.78 -16.09
CA LYS A 136 8.74 -17.94 -15.06
C LYS A 136 8.38 -16.60 -14.36
N PRO A 137 7.09 -16.28 -14.08
CA PRO A 137 6.69 -15.13 -13.27
C PRO A 137 7.27 -15.13 -11.84
N THR A 138 7.53 -13.95 -11.27
CA THR A 138 8.08 -13.77 -9.90
C THR A 138 7.24 -14.48 -8.84
N GLN A 139 5.91 -14.39 -8.95
CA GLN A 139 4.99 -15.03 -8.00
C GLN A 139 5.16 -16.55 -8.00
N ASP A 140 5.16 -17.17 -9.19
CA ASP A 140 5.35 -18.60 -9.33
C ASP A 140 6.74 -19.03 -8.83
N PHE A 141 7.77 -18.19 -9.02
CA PHE A 141 9.12 -18.43 -8.47
C PHE A 141 9.10 -18.46 -6.94
N PHE A 142 8.48 -17.47 -6.29
CA PHE A 142 8.34 -17.45 -4.83
C PHE A 142 7.55 -18.64 -4.30
N GLU A 143 6.44 -19.01 -4.94
CA GLU A 143 5.65 -20.17 -4.53
C GLU A 143 6.47 -21.46 -4.54
N GLU A 144 7.26 -21.69 -5.59
CA GLU A 144 8.15 -22.84 -5.69
C GLU A 144 9.29 -22.78 -4.65
N TYR A 145 10.00 -21.65 -4.59
CA TYR A 145 11.17 -21.48 -3.73
C TYR A 145 10.82 -21.62 -2.25
N PHE A 146 9.76 -20.93 -1.82
CA PHE A 146 9.30 -20.99 -0.43
C PHE A 146 8.45 -22.23 -0.14
N LYS A 147 8.17 -23.08 -1.15
CA LYS A 147 7.36 -24.30 -1.02
C LYS A 147 5.99 -24.01 -0.38
N GLY A 148 5.37 -22.92 -0.82
CA GLY A 148 4.11 -22.42 -0.27
C GLY A 148 4.19 -21.84 1.14
N LYS A 149 5.39 -21.66 1.74
CA LYS A 149 5.53 -20.95 3.03
C LYS A 149 5.32 -19.44 2.85
N PRO A 150 4.34 -18.84 3.53
CA PRO A 150 4.07 -17.41 3.36
C PRO A 150 5.19 -16.52 3.88
N GLN A 151 5.47 -15.44 3.15
CA GLN A 151 6.53 -14.47 3.48
C GLN A 151 5.89 -13.15 3.89
N LEU A 152 6.31 -12.62 5.04
CA LEU A 152 5.87 -11.30 5.49
C LEU A 152 6.55 -10.22 4.64
N SER A 153 5.81 -9.59 3.74
CA SER A 153 6.32 -8.53 2.88
C SER A 153 5.82 -7.13 3.27
N ASN A 154 4.69 -7.04 3.98
CA ASN A 154 4.06 -5.79 4.38
C ASN A 154 3.79 -5.78 5.88
N LEU A 155 4.26 -4.76 6.58
CA LEU A 155 3.95 -4.54 7.99
C LEU A 155 3.28 -3.18 8.16
N HIS A 156 2.24 -3.13 8.99
CA HIS A 156 1.64 -1.87 9.43
C HIS A 156 1.93 -1.69 10.91
N ILE A 157 2.54 -0.57 11.30
CA ILE A 157 2.84 -0.28 12.70
C ILE A 157 2.17 1.03 13.14
N GLU A 158 1.39 0.92 14.20
CA GLU A 158 0.81 2.08 14.87
C GLU A 158 1.81 2.58 15.89
N ILE A 159 2.52 3.65 15.55
CA ILE A 159 3.55 4.22 16.45
C ILE A 159 2.93 5.01 17.61
N THR A 160 1.62 5.23 17.58
CA THR A 160 0.85 5.84 18.66
C THR A 160 -0.63 5.60 18.45
N SER A 161 -1.40 5.36 19.51
CA SER A 161 -2.86 5.42 19.47
C SER A 161 -3.40 6.84 19.62
N ILE A 162 -2.61 7.78 20.16
CA ILE A 162 -3.01 9.18 20.39
C ILE A 162 -3.24 9.87 19.04
N CYS A 163 -4.35 10.62 18.96
CA CYS A 163 -4.71 11.43 17.81
C CYS A 163 -5.12 12.83 18.27
N ASN A 164 -4.84 13.85 17.47
CA ASN A 164 -5.30 15.23 17.69
C ASN A 164 -6.66 15.51 17.04
N GLU A 165 -7.23 14.55 16.31
CA GLU A 165 -8.60 14.59 15.78
C GLU A 165 -9.51 13.57 16.47
N ARG A 166 -10.83 13.72 16.30
CA ARG A 166 -11.85 12.83 16.87
C ARG A 166 -12.85 12.39 15.80
N CYS A 167 -12.34 11.96 14.64
CA CYS A 167 -13.14 11.63 13.47
C CYS A 167 -14.33 10.73 13.80
N ILE A 168 -15.51 11.09 13.30
CA ILE A 168 -16.79 10.41 13.61
C ILE A 168 -16.84 8.96 13.13
N HIS A 169 -16.11 8.64 12.06
CA HIS A 169 -16.06 7.30 11.45
C HIS A 169 -15.00 6.38 12.06
N CYS A 170 -14.16 6.91 12.95
CA CYS A 170 -12.94 6.22 13.39
C CYS A 170 -13.25 4.84 13.96
N TYR A 171 -12.56 3.83 13.44
CA TYR A 171 -12.68 2.44 13.90
C TYR A 171 -11.91 2.19 15.22
N ILE A 172 -11.00 3.10 15.61
CA ILE A 172 -10.35 3.10 16.92
C ILE A 172 -11.25 3.88 17.90
N PRO A 173 -11.78 3.23 18.96
CA PRO A 173 -12.51 3.92 20.02
C PRO A 173 -11.65 5.05 20.61
N HIS A 174 -12.21 6.25 20.75
CA HIS A 174 -11.44 7.41 21.19
C HIS A 174 -10.88 7.27 22.61
N ASP A 175 -11.52 6.45 23.46
CA ASP A 175 -11.06 6.16 24.83
C ASP A 175 -9.77 5.33 24.87
N TYR A 176 -9.40 4.69 23.77
CA TYR A 176 -8.20 3.87 23.64
C TYR A 176 -7.02 4.62 23.00
N LYS A 177 -7.18 5.92 22.73
CA LYS A 177 -6.16 6.78 22.11
C LYS A 177 -5.25 7.44 23.15
N VAL A 178 -4.43 6.63 23.83
CA VAL A 178 -3.77 7.03 25.08
C VAL A 178 -2.26 6.79 25.15
N SER A 179 -1.65 6.15 24.16
CA SER A 179 -0.28 5.64 24.25
C SER A 179 0.57 5.92 23.01
N TYR A 180 1.88 5.90 23.23
CA TYR A 180 2.94 5.96 22.21
C TYR A 180 3.72 4.64 22.25
N ILE A 181 4.26 4.23 21.11
CA ILE A 181 5.19 3.11 21.08
C ILE A 181 6.47 3.50 21.82
N ASP A 182 7.08 2.54 22.52
CA ASP A 182 8.43 2.73 23.03
C ASP A 182 9.42 2.78 21.85
N PRO A 183 10.31 3.79 21.75
CA PRO A 183 11.29 3.87 20.67
C PRO A 183 12.17 2.63 20.53
N ASP A 184 12.58 2.01 21.63
CA ASP A 184 13.42 0.80 21.60
C ASP A 184 12.65 -0.38 21.04
N LEU A 185 11.36 -0.49 21.36
CA LEU A 185 10.48 -1.48 20.76
C LEU A 185 10.32 -1.25 19.25
N PHE A 186 10.13 -0.01 18.82
CA PHE A 186 10.05 0.31 17.39
C PHE A 186 11.33 -0.11 16.66
N TYR A 187 12.50 0.20 17.21
CA TYR A 187 13.78 -0.16 16.60
C TYR A 187 14.04 -1.67 16.60
N ASP A 188 13.62 -2.37 17.66
CA ASP A 188 13.68 -3.83 17.70
C ASP A 188 12.80 -4.46 16.61
N VAL A 189 11.53 -4.05 16.51
CA VAL A 189 10.63 -4.50 15.44
C VAL A 189 11.24 -4.24 14.07
N LEU A 190 11.79 -3.04 13.84
CA LEU A 190 12.37 -2.67 12.55
C LEU A 190 13.62 -3.51 12.21
N HIS A 191 14.42 -3.87 13.21
CA HIS A 191 15.53 -4.79 13.04
C HIS A 191 15.04 -6.20 12.68
N GLN A 192 13.97 -6.68 13.32
CA GLN A 192 13.33 -7.94 12.95
C GLN A 192 12.78 -7.91 11.52
N CYS A 193 12.15 -6.81 11.09
CA CYS A 193 11.69 -6.62 9.72
C CYS A 193 12.83 -6.72 8.69
N LYS A 194 13.99 -6.12 8.99
CA LYS A 194 15.18 -6.24 8.15
C LYS A 194 15.62 -7.70 7.99
N ASN A 195 15.68 -8.46 9.10
CA ASN A 195 16.06 -9.88 9.09
C ASN A 195 15.06 -10.74 8.33
N MET A 196 13.77 -10.38 8.38
CA MET A 196 12.70 -11.00 7.62
C MET A 196 12.60 -10.47 6.17
N ARG A 197 13.53 -9.61 5.73
CA ARG A 197 13.60 -9.03 4.38
C ARG A 197 12.32 -8.28 3.96
N LEU A 198 11.64 -7.65 4.92
CA LEU A 198 10.39 -6.89 4.71
C LEU A 198 10.57 -5.87 3.58
N LEU A 199 9.55 -5.72 2.74
CA LEU A 199 9.58 -4.78 1.61
C LEU A 199 8.95 -3.44 1.99
N HIS A 200 7.80 -3.49 2.67
CA HIS A 200 6.96 -2.32 2.91
C HIS A 200 6.53 -2.18 4.37
N LEU A 201 6.64 -0.95 4.87
CA LEU A 201 6.23 -0.54 6.20
C LEU A 201 5.24 0.63 6.11
N THR A 202 4.05 0.45 6.66
CA THR A 202 3.10 1.53 6.90
C THR A 202 3.27 2.07 8.33
N LEU A 203 3.49 3.37 8.48
CA LEU A 203 3.48 4.08 9.75
C LEU A 203 2.15 4.81 9.93
N SER A 204 1.42 4.50 11.00
CA SER A 204 0.14 5.16 11.28
C SER A 204 -0.16 5.21 12.79
N GLY A 205 -1.46 5.24 13.12
CA GLY A 205 -2.01 4.96 14.43
C GLY A 205 -3.21 5.87 14.66
N GLY A 206 -3.17 6.65 15.73
CA GLY A 206 -3.96 7.87 15.85
C GLY A 206 -3.45 8.93 14.88
N GLU A 207 -2.43 9.69 15.27
CA GLU A 207 -1.72 10.62 14.38
C GLU A 207 -0.19 10.43 14.55
N PRO A 208 0.51 9.81 13.59
CA PRO A 208 1.93 9.47 13.76
C PRO A 208 2.83 10.69 13.97
N MET A 209 2.49 11.86 13.42
CA MET A 209 3.30 13.08 13.58
C MET A 209 3.27 13.65 15.01
N LEU A 210 2.42 13.13 15.90
CA LEU A 210 2.48 13.45 17.34
C LEU A 210 3.64 12.77 18.06
N HIS A 211 4.21 11.70 17.48
CA HIS A 211 5.29 10.98 18.13
C HIS A 211 6.59 11.79 18.07
N LYS A 212 7.19 12.12 19.22
CA LYS A 212 8.40 12.96 19.30
C LYS A 212 9.60 12.45 18.47
N ASN A 213 9.69 11.13 18.27
CA ASN A 213 10.73 10.48 17.46
C ASN A 213 10.31 10.20 16.01
N PHE A 214 9.20 10.76 15.51
CA PHE A 214 8.68 10.46 14.18
C PHE A 214 9.74 10.61 13.07
N CYS A 215 10.50 11.71 13.07
CA CYS A 215 11.58 11.91 12.09
C CYS A 215 12.71 10.88 12.24
N ASP A 216 13.05 10.47 13.45
CA ASP A 216 14.11 9.47 13.68
C ASP A 216 13.66 8.08 13.20
N PHE A 217 12.38 7.76 13.36
CA PHE A 217 11.79 6.55 12.80
C PHE A 217 11.87 6.55 11.27
N LEU A 218 11.55 7.68 10.61
CA LEU A 218 11.70 7.80 9.15
C LEU A 218 13.15 7.59 8.68
N LYS A 219 14.14 8.17 9.39
CA LYS A 219 15.57 7.96 9.10
C LYS A 219 15.93 6.49 9.18
N LYS A 220 15.46 5.79 10.21
CA LYS A 220 15.77 4.37 10.41
C LYS A 220 15.13 3.50 9.34
N CYS A 221 13.89 3.79 8.93
CA CYS A 221 13.25 3.08 7.83
C CYS A 221 14.04 3.22 6.51
N LYS A 222 14.55 4.43 6.23
CA LYS A 222 15.42 4.69 5.08
C LYS A 222 16.74 3.92 5.17
N GLU A 223 17.37 3.87 6.34
CA GLU A 223 18.62 3.11 6.56
C GLU A 223 18.47 1.63 6.17
N TYR A 224 17.28 1.06 6.37
CA TYR A 224 16.97 -0.32 6.03
C TYR A 224 16.34 -0.50 4.64
N ASP A 225 16.35 0.54 3.80
CA ASP A 225 15.84 0.53 2.43
C ASP A 225 14.39 0.01 2.34
N LEU A 226 13.55 0.44 3.27
CA LEU A 226 12.13 0.09 3.31
C LEU A 226 11.31 1.06 2.45
N SER A 227 10.34 0.49 1.71
CA SER A 227 9.20 1.26 1.22
C SER A 227 8.39 1.75 2.40
N VAL A 228 8.08 3.04 2.46
CA VAL A 228 7.37 3.63 3.60
C VAL A 228 6.10 4.32 3.15
N ASN A 229 4.99 4.00 3.79
CA ASN A 229 3.76 4.79 3.67
C ASN A 229 3.41 5.42 5.02
N VAL A 230 3.11 6.71 5.03
CA VAL A 230 2.69 7.43 6.24
C VAL A 230 1.20 7.76 6.12
N LEU A 231 0.39 7.25 7.04
CA LEU A 231 -1.04 7.59 7.15
C LEU A 231 -1.20 8.68 8.21
N SER A 232 -1.54 9.89 7.79
CA SER A 232 -1.61 11.06 8.68
C SER A 232 -2.74 12.02 8.25
N ASN A 233 -3.33 12.74 9.21
CA ASN A 233 -4.23 13.86 8.92
C ASN A 233 -3.48 15.13 8.46
N LEU A 234 -2.14 15.11 8.50
CA LEU A 234 -1.20 16.16 8.09
C LEU A 234 -1.31 17.49 8.84
N THR A 235 -2.14 17.59 9.87
CA THR A 235 -2.38 18.86 10.57
C THR A 235 -1.16 19.36 11.37
N LEU A 236 -0.16 18.51 11.55
CA LEU A 236 1.11 18.77 12.24
C LEU A 236 2.31 18.83 11.29
N LEU A 237 2.10 18.75 9.98
CA LEU A 237 3.18 18.80 9.01
C LEU A 237 3.91 20.14 9.09
N ASP A 238 5.23 20.07 9.25
CA ASP A 238 6.14 21.23 9.25
C ASP A 238 7.33 21.02 8.31
N ASP A 239 8.19 22.02 8.21
CA ASP A 239 9.31 22.02 7.28
C ASP A 239 10.41 21.02 7.72
N VAL A 240 10.47 20.66 9.01
CA VAL A 240 11.41 19.64 9.53
C VAL A 240 10.98 18.26 9.05
N ILE A 241 9.69 17.92 9.18
CA ILE A 241 9.12 16.67 8.71
C ILE A 241 9.24 16.56 7.18
N ILE A 242 8.92 17.64 6.44
CA ILE A 242 9.07 17.67 4.98
C ILE A 242 10.52 17.39 4.58
N LYS A 243 11.48 18.05 5.22
CA LYS A 243 12.91 17.84 4.95
C LYS A 243 13.31 16.39 5.18
N GLU A 244 12.80 15.75 6.23
CA GLU A 244 13.07 14.33 6.52
C GLU A 244 12.43 13.40 5.49
N MET A 245 11.15 13.60 5.17
CA MET A 245 10.42 12.80 4.17
C MET A 245 11.13 12.81 2.81
N LYS A 246 11.64 13.97 2.36
CA LYS A 246 12.38 14.10 1.08
C LYS A 246 13.66 13.29 1.04
N THR A 247 14.20 12.88 2.19
CA THR A 247 15.43 12.08 2.19
C THR A 247 15.19 10.64 1.76
N ASN A 248 13.96 10.13 1.86
CA ASN A 248 13.60 8.78 1.46
C ASN A 248 12.78 8.78 0.15
N PRO A 249 13.38 8.42 -1.00
CA PRO A 249 12.65 8.37 -2.28
C PRO A 249 11.59 7.26 -2.35
N LEU A 250 11.59 6.32 -1.40
CA LEU A 250 10.62 5.23 -1.30
C LEU A 250 9.40 5.59 -0.44
N LEU A 251 9.36 6.82 0.12
CA LEU A 251 8.30 7.27 1.00
C LEU A 251 7.12 7.86 0.22
N GLY A 252 5.90 7.56 0.65
CA GLY A 252 4.74 8.36 0.32
C GLY A 252 3.76 8.52 1.48
N VAL A 253 2.70 9.27 1.20
CA VAL A 253 1.75 9.72 2.21
C VAL A 253 0.32 9.37 1.79
N GLN A 254 -0.48 8.87 2.72
CA GLN A 254 -1.93 8.86 2.60
C GLN A 254 -2.53 9.86 3.59
N VAL A 255 -3.35 10.76 3.08
CA VAL A 255 -4.04 11.78 3.87
C VAL A 255 -5.54 11.62 3.79
N SER A 256 -6.24 11.88 4.88
CA SER A 256 -7.69 11.99 4.88
C SER A 256 -8.15 13.39 4.53
N LEU A 257 -8.96 13.56 3.47
CA LEU A 257 -9.59 14.83 3.12
C LEU A 257 -11.03 14.56 2.70
N TYR A 258 -11.99 14.98 3.53
CA TYR A 258 -13.39 14.52 3.41
C TYR A 258 -14.33 15.42 2.62
N SER A 259 -14.02 16.71 2.49
CA SER A 259 -14.84 17.69 1.77
C SER A 259 -13.98 18.91 1.43
N MET A 260 -14.31 19.60 0.34
CA MET A 260 -13.77 20.94 0.05
C MET A 260 -14.52 22.06 0.78
N ILE A 261 -15.56 21.72 1.53
CA ILE A 261 -16.32 22.65 2.36
C ILE A 261 -15.84 22.52 3.81
N SER A 262 -15.21 23.58 4.31
CA SER A 262 -14.49 23.60 5.59
C SER A 262 -15.33 23.10 6.77
N ASN A 263 -16.58 23.53 6.90
CA ASN A 263 -17.45 23.13 8.01
C ASN A 263 -17.83 21.64 7.96
N ILE A 264 -18.02 21.04 6.77
CA ILE A 264 -18.32 19.61 6.64
C ILE A 264 -17.11 18.77 7.02
N HIS A 265 -15.92 19.16 6.54
CA HIS A 265 -14.68 18.48 6.90
C HIS A 265 -14.41 18.55 8.40
N ASP A 266 -14.51 19.75 8.99
CA ASP A 266 -14.30 19.98 10.42
C ASP A 266 -15.36 19.26 11.29
N GLU A 267 -16.60 19.13 10.80
CA GLU A 267 -17.62 18.29 11.44
C GLU A 267 -17.18 16.82 11.42
N ILE A 268 -16.65 16.31 10.32
CA ILE A 268 -16.21 14.91 10.25
C ILE A 268 -15.03 14.64 11.18
N THR A 269 -14.02 15.52 11.22
CA THR A 269 -12.83 15.39 12.09
C THR A 269 -13.10 15.75 13.55
N GLN A 270 -14.21 16.45 13.81
CA GLN A 270 -14.57 17.06 15.09
C GLN A 270 -13.55 18.14 15.55
N ILE A 271 -12.81 18.75 14.61
CA ILE A 271 -11.80 19.78 14.89
C ILE A 271 -12.00 20.98 13.95
N LYS A 272 -12.28 22.14 14.54
CA LYS A 272 -12.38 23.40 13.80
C LYS A 272 -11.01 23.80 13.22
N GLY A 273 -10.99 24.15 11.94
CA GLY A 273 -9.80 24.52 11.18
C GLY A 273 -8.99 23.33 10.67
N SER A 274 -9.47 22.09 10.82
CA SER A 274 -8.78 20.90 10.30
C SER A 274 -8.65 20.94 8.79
N PHE A 275 -9.70 21.35 8.08
CA PHE A 275 -9.71 21.44 6.62
C PHE A 275 -8.57 22.29 6.06
N GLU A 276 -8.44 23.53 6.55
CA GLU A 276 -7.43 24.45 6.05
C GLU A 276 -6.01 23.96 6.37
N LYS A 277 -5.81 23.36 7.55
CA LYS A 277 -4.51 22.77 7.90
C LYS A 277 -4.15 21.62 6.97
N THR A 278 -5.05 20.65 6.80
CA THR A 278 -4.83 19.47 5.96
C THR A 278 -4.62 19.86 4.51
N LYS A 279 -5.47 20.75 3.94
CA LYS A 279 -5.32 21.23 2.57
C LYS A 279 -3.99 21.96 2.34
N ASN A 280 -3.60 22.85 3.23
CA ASN A 280 -2.32 23.57 3.10
C ASN A 280 -1.13 22.61 3.23
N ALA A 281 -1.22 21.60 4.09
CA ALA A 281 -0.20 20.57 4.19
C ALA A 281 -0.08 19.74 2.90
N ILE A 282 -1.21 19.37 2.28
CA ILE A 282 -1.21 18.71 0.96
C ILE A 282 -0.49 19.56 -0.09
N LEU A 283 -0.78 20.88 -0.15
CA LEU A 283 -0.10 21.79 -1.07
C LEU A 283 1.42 21.84 -0.82
N LYS A 284 1.85 21.84 0.45
CA LYS A 284 3.28 21.77 0.79
C LYS A 284 3.95 20.47 0.33
N LEU A 285 3.25 19.33 0.44
CA LEU A 285 3.77 18.04 -0.07
C LEU A 285 3.92 18.07 -1.59
N ILE A 286 2.95 18.65 -2.32
CA ILE A 286 3.01 18.84 -3.77
C ILE A 286 4.21 19.72 -4.15
N GLU A 287 4.39 20.87 -3.49
CA GLU A 287 5.51 21.79 -3.72
C GLU A 287 6.89 21.14 -3.48
N ASN A 288 6.93 20.06 -2.71
CA ASN A 288 8.15 19.34 -2.37
C ASN A 288 8.30 18.00 -3.10
N ASP A 289 7.42 17.70 -4.06
CA ASP A 289 7.37 16.43 -4.79
C ASP A 289 7.35 15.21 -3.86
N ILE A 290 6.66 15.33 -2.72
CA ILE A 290 6.37 14.19 -1.86
C ILE A 290 5.09 13.54 -2.37
N PRO A 291 5.16 12.29 -2.85
CA PRO A 291 3.99 11.62 -3.38
C PRO A 291 2.93 11.38 -2.33
N LEU A 292 1.67 11.64 -2.71
CA LEU A 292 0.54 11.40 -1.83
C LEU A 292 -0.71 10.90 -2.55
N GLN A 293 -1.58 10.27 -1.77
CA GLN A 293 -2.95 9.90 -2.14
C GLN A 293 -3.93 10.36 -1.06
N ILE A 294 -5.17 10.61 -1.47
CA ILE A 294 -6.25 11.04 -0.57
C ILE A 294 -7.18 9.86 -0.29
N SER A 295 -7.52 9.65 0.97
CA SER A 295 -8.66 8.84 1.40
C SER A 295 -9.83 9.78 1.69
N CYS A 296 -10.95 9.57 0.99
CA CYS A 296 -12.19 10.34 1.14
C CYS A 296 -13.37 9.36 1.26
N PRO A 297 -13.51 8.64 2.39
CA PRO A 297 -14.67 7.79 2.61
C PRO A 297 -15.95 8.61 2.55
N ILE A 298 -16.95 8.07 1.84
CA ILE A 298 -18.23 8.72 1.60
C ILE A 298 -19.18 8.34 2.75
N MET A 299 -19.66 9.36 3.43
CA MET A 299 -20.52 9.32 4.61
C MET A 299 -21.72 10.24 4.41
N LYS A 300 -22.69 10.16 5.33
CA LYS A 300 -23.87 11.04 5.30
C LYS A 300 -23.52 12.53 5.24
N GLN A 301 -22.44 12.92 5.93
CA GLN A 301 -21.97 14.29 6.05
C GLN A 301 -21.45 14.85 4.71
N ASN A 302 -20.70 14.05 3.94
CA ASN A 302 -20.01 14.52 2.73
C ASN A 302 -20.55 13.93 1.43
N LYS A 303 -21.58 13.07 1.43
CA LYS A 303 -22.12 12.43 0.21
C LYS A 303 -22.49 13.42 -0.91
N ASN A 304 -22.82 14.66 -0.56
CA ASN A 304 -23.18 15.70 -1.52
C ASN A 304 -21.98 16.61 -1.93
N SER A 305 -20.78 16.39 -1.39
CA SER A 305 -19.59 17.24 -1.59
C SER A 305 -18.27 16.48 -1.82
N TYR A 306 -18.25 15.15 -1.69
CA TYR A 306 -17.02 14.35 -1.83
C TYR A 306 -16.41 14.49 -3.24
N ASP A 307 -17.25 14.67 -4.26
CA ASP A 307 -16.80 14.87 -5.65
C ASP A 307 -15.97 16.14 -5.82
N ASP A 308 -16.14 17.15 -4.97
CA ASP A 308 -15.29 18.35 -5.00
C ASP A 308 -13.84 18.01 -4.62
N VAL A 309 -13.65 17.05 -3.70
CA VAL A 309 -12.32 16.54 -3.35
C VAL A 309 -11.69 15.85 -4.55
N ILE A 310 -12.44 15.00 -5.25
CA ILE A 310 -11.98 14.30 -6.45
C ILE A 310 -11.60 15.30 -7.54
N ASN A 311 -12.45 16.29 -7.80
CA ASN A 311 -12.20 17.32 -8.81
C ASN A 311 -11.02 18.22 -8.45
N TRP A 312 -10.84 18.53 -7.17
CA TRP A 312 -9.68 19.28 -6.69
C TRP A 312 -8.39 18.45 -6.83
N ALA A 313 -8.39 17.21 -6.37
CA ALA A 313 -7.26 16.28 -6.44
C ALA A 313 -6.81 15.99 -7.89
N LYS A 314 -7.77 15.86 -8.83
CA LYS A 314 -7.49 15.70 -10.27
C LYS A 314 -6.65 16.84 -10.83
N LYS A 315 -6.87 18.10 -10.41
CA LYS A 315 -6.06 19.26 -10.85
C LYS A 315 -4.59 19.14 -10.45
N TYR A 316 -4.32 18.44 -9.36
CA TYR A 316 -2.99 18.17 -8.84
C TYR A 316 -2.51 16.74 -9.14
N LYS A 317 -3.24 15.97 -9.95
CA LYS A 317 -2.88 14.59 -10.34
C LYS A 317 -2.73 13.65 -9.13
N ILE A 318 -3.53 13.86 -8.09
CA ILE A 318 -3.57 13.04 -6.87
C ILE A 318 -4.67 11.99 -7.01
N HIS A 319 -4.34 10.74 -6.68
CA HIS A 319 -5.33 9.67 -6.57
C HIS A 319 -6.22 9.86 -5.34
N VAL A 320 -7.51 9.56 -5.49
CA VAL A 320 -8.50 9.62 -4.40
C VAL A 320 -9.19 8.26 -4.28
N GLY A 321 -9.07 7.64 -3.11
CA GLY A 321 -9.91 6.51 -2.72
C GLY A 321 -11.21 7.02 -2.12
N ASP A 322 -12.33 6.72 -2.76
CA ASP A 322 -13.65 7.28 -2.46
C ASP A 322 -14.73 6.19 -2.23
N ASP A 323 -14.42 5.26 -1.31
CA ASP A 323 -15.31 4.17 -0.93
C ASP A 323 -16.41 4.63 0.04
N TYR A 324 -17.50 3.86 0.12
CA TYR A 324 -18.64 4.12 1.02
C TYR A 324 -18.75 3.05 2.13
N GLY A 325 -17.69 2.28 2.36
CA GLY A 325 -17.67 1.10 3.22
C GLY A 325 -17.13 1.37 4.62
N ILE A 326 -17.85 2.14 5.43
CA ILE A 326 -17.48 2.39 6.84
C ILE A 326 -17.62 1.10 7.64
N ILE A 327 -16.60 0.67 8.39
CA ILE A 327 -16.64 -0.49 9.31
C ILE A 327 -16.95 -0.08 10.75
N ALA A 328 -17.44 -0.99 11.58
CA ALA A 328 -17.59 -0.72 13.02
C ALA A 328 -16.23 -0.64 13.72
N ARG A 329 -16.23 -0.16 14.96
CA ARG A 329 -15.01 -0.12 15.77
C ARG A 329 -14.50 -1.53 16.06
N TYR A 330 -13.20 -1.66 16.23
CA TYR A 330 -12.58 -2.96 16.48
C TYR A 330 -13.04 -3.59 17.80
N ASN A 331 -13.53 -2.80 18.76
CA ASN A 331 -14.10 -3.33 20.02
C ASN A 331 -15.59 -3.74 19.90
N HIS A 332 -16.05 -4.02 18.69
CA HIS A 332 -17.42 -4.40 18.32
C HIS A 332 -18.51 -3.35 18.59
N THR A 333 -18.14 -2.14 18.97
CA THR A 333 -19.10 -1.06 19.18
C THR A 333 -19.44 -0.34 17.89
N THR A 334 -20.71 0.03 17.71
CA THR A 334 -21.24 0.52 16.42
C THR A 334 -21.56 2.02 16.42
N GLN A 335 -21.13 2.79 17.42
CA GLN A 335 -21.52 4.22 17.50
C GLN A 335 -20.96 5.05 16.33
N ASN A 336 -19.81 4.66 15.77
CA ASN A 336 -19.23 5.31 14.60
C ASN A 336 -20.09 5.09 13.33
N LEU A 337 -20.96 4.08 13.30
CA LEU A 337 -21.80 3.77 12.15
C LEU A 337 -22.94 4.77 11.93
N THR A 338 -23.14 5.72 12.83
CA THR A 338 -24.10 6.81 12.64
C THR A 338 -23.82 7.61 11.37
N CYS A 339 -22.55 7.75 10.96
CA CYS A 339 -22.14 8.42 9.73
C CYS A 339 -22.28 7.56 8.45
N ARG A 340 -22.47 6.24 8.60
CA ARG A 340 -22.57 5.29 7.47
C ARG A 340 -23.82 5.56 6.65
N LEU A 341 -23.69 5.53 5.33
CA LEU A 341 -24.79 5.66 4.38
C LEU A 341 -25.76 4.47 4.48
N SER A 342 -27.06 4.73 4.28
CA SER A 342 -28.04 3.68 4.02
C SER A 342 -27.88 3.08 2.61
N ILE A 343 -28.46 1.91 2.37
CA ILE A 343 -28.42 1.26 1.05
C ILE A 343 -29.02 2.16 -0.06
N ASN A 344 -30.07 2.93 0.27
CA ASN A 344 -30.67 3.88 -0.68
C ASN A 344 -29.72 5.03 -1.00
N GLU A 345 -29.02 5.58 -0.01
CA GLU A 345 -28.05 6.66 -0.24
C GLU A 345 -26.82 6.14 -1.01
N ILE A 346 -26.39 4.90 -0.78
CA ILE A 346 -25.35 4.25 -1.60
C ILE A 346 -25.81 4.12 -3.05
N LYS A 347 -27.08 3.75 -3.28
CA LYS A 347 -27.67 3.70 -4.63
C LYS A 347 -27.65 5.08 -5.31
N GLU A 348 -27.94 6.15 -4.58
CA GLU A 348 -27.85 7.53 -5.08
C GLU A 348 -26.41 7.84 -5.51
N VAL A 349 -25.44 7.62 -4.62
CA VAL A 349 -24.00 7.85 -4.88
C VAL A 349 -23.52 7.07 -6.11
N ILE A 350 -23.84 5.78 -6.23
CA ILE A 350 -23.44 4.96 -7.39
C ILE A 350 -24.05 5.51 -8.68
N ASN A 351 -25.34 5.87 -8.68
CA ASN A 351 -25.99 6.42 -9.85
C ASN A 351 -25.40 7.77 -10.27
N GLU A 352 -25.03 8.61 -9.31
CA GLU A 352 -24.33 9.87 -9.58
C GLU A 352 -22.95 9.64 -10.20
N LYS A 353 -22.17 8.69 -9.66
CA LYS A 353 -20.87 8.30 -10.25
C LYS A 353 -21.03 7.83 -11.70
N ILE A 354 -21.99 6.95 -11.97
CA ILE A 354 -22.29 6.47 -13.34
C ILE A 354 -22.73 7.61 -14.26
N ALA A 355 -23.55 8.54 -13.77
CA ALA A 355 -24.03 9.67 -14.56
C ALA A 355 -22.90 10.64 -14.94
N LYS A 356 -21.89 10.79 -14.07
CA LYS A 356 -20.74 11.69 -14.28
C LYS A 356 -19.63 11.05 -15.11
N ASP A 357 -19.41 9.74 -14.97
CA ASP A 357 -18.39 9.01 -15.71
C ASP A 357 -18.91 7.64 -16.16
N VAL A 358 -19.15 7.51 -17.48
CA VAL A 358 -19.61 6.26 -18.09
C VAL A 358 -18.61 5.11 -17.85
N LYS A 359 -17.31 5.41 -17.72
CA LYS A 359 -16.27 4.40 -17.46
C LYS A 359 -16.39 3.77 -16.09
N TYR A 360 -17.13 4.39 -15.16
CA TYR A 360 -17.39 3.79 -13.86
C TYR A 360 -18.15 2.47 -13.99
N LEU A 361 -19.10 2.39 -14.94
CA LEU A 361 -19.84 1.17 -15.20
C LEU A 361 -18.94 0.09 -15.82
N ASP A 362 -18.08 0.47 -16.77
CA ASP A 362 -17.09 -0.42 -17.38
C ASP A 362 -16.11 -0.98 -16.33
N LEU A 363 -15.67 -0.14 -15.39
CA LEU A 363 -14.82 -0.55 -14.27
C LEU A 363 -15.53 -1.56 -13.36
N MET A 364 -16.80 -1.31 -13.00
CA MET A 364 -17.60 -2.25 -12.22
C MET A 364 -17.72 -3.61 -12.92
N GLU A 365 -17.96 -3.61 -14.23
CA GLU A 365 -18.06 -4.83 -15.03
C GLU A 365 -16.72 -5.58 -15.12
N MET A 366 -15.63 -4.86 -15.38
CA MET A 366 -14.27 -5.42 -15.43
C MET A 366 -13.90 -6.09 -14.10
N LEU A 367 -14.13 -5.40 -12.97
CA LEU A 367 -13.86 -5.96 -11.64
C LEU A 367 -14.72 -7.19 -11.34
N ALA A 368 -15.97 -7.22 -11.82
CA ALA A 368 -16.84 -8.38 -11.67
C ALA A 368 -16.34 -9.57 -12.50
N GLU A 369 -15.85 -9.33 -13.73
CA GLU A 369 -15.28 -10.36 -14.59
C GLU A 369 -13.99 -10.95 -13.99
N GLU A 370 -13.09 -10.12 -13.46
CA GLU A 370 -11.87 -10.56 -12.78
C GLU A 370 -12.19 -11.50 -11.62
N LYS A 371 -13.25 -11.20 -10.86
CA LYS A 371 -13.70 -12.00 -9.72
C LYS A 371 -14.31 -13.35 -10.09
N LYS A 372 -14.61 -13.61 -11.37
CA LYS A 372 -15.05 -14.96 -11.81
C LYS A 372 -13.93 -16.00 -11.74
N ASN A 373 -12.69 -15.55 -11.81
CA ASN A 373 -11.52 -16.44 -11.68
C ASN A 373 -11.28 -16.87 -10.23
N ILE A 374 -11.96 -16.25 -9.25
CA ILE A 374 -11.82 -16.60 -7.84
C ILE A 374 -12.50 -17.95 -7.56
N THR A 375 -11.74 -18.88 -7.02
CA THR A 375 -12.16 -20.23 -6.70
C THR A 375 -12.47 -20.40 -5.20
N SER A 376 -13.08 -21.53 -4.86
CA SER A 376 -13.37 -21.91 -3.47
C SER A 376 -12.10 -22.17 -2.64
N ASN A 377 -11.00 -22.51 -3.32
CA ASN A 377 -9.72 -22.87 -2.70
C ASN A 377 -8.76 -21.68 -2.58
N ASP A 378 -9.15 -20.51 -3.08
CA ASP A 378 -8.35 -19.31 -2.95
C ASP A 378 -8.43 -18.78 -1.51
N PHE A 379 -7.38 -18.08 -1.09
CA PHE A 379 -7.34 -17.37 0.18
C PHE A 379 -8.39 -16.24 0.21
N VAL A 380 -8.89 -15.94 1.40
CA VAL A 380 -9.91 -14.89 1.59
C VAL A 380 -9.32 -13.49 1.35
N CYS A 381 -8.13 -13.24 1.89
CA CYS A 381 -7.35 -12.02 1.69
C CYS A 381 -5.88 -12.24 2.09
N SER A 382 -5.07 -11.17 2.02
CA SER A 382 -3.62 -11.20 2.29
C SER A 382 -3.22 -11.28 3.76
N VAL A 383 -4.16 -11.15 4.70
CA VAL A 383 -3.85 -11.16 6.14
C VAL A 383 -3.21 -12.48 6.52
N CYS A 384 -2.14 -12.42 7.32
CA CYS A 384 -1.35 -13.57 7.72
C CYS A 384 -0.70 -14.36 6.56
N HIS A 385 -0.81 -13.89 5.31
CA HIS A 385 -0.13 -14.43 4.12
C HIS A 385 1.00 -13.55 3.63
N SER A 386 0.76 -12.24 3.58
CA SER A 386 1.79 -11.25 3.23
C SER A 386 1.78 -10.01 4.12
N SER A 387 0.81 -9.90 5.04
CA SER A 387 0.67 -8.76 5.94
C SER A 387 0.19 -9.10 7.35
N ILE A 388 0.64 -8.28 8.31
CA ILE A 388 0.13 -8.16 9.68
C ILE A 388 0.31 -6.72 10.17
N CYS A 389 -0.25 -6.41 11.34
CA CYS A 389 -0.15 -5.12 11.99
C CYS A 389 0.41 -5.24 13.41
N ILE A 390 1.03 -4.17 13.92
CA ILE A 390 1.55 -4.04 15.27
C ILE A 390 1.03 -2.75 15.90
N ALA A 391 0.44 -2.86 17.09
CA ALA A 391 -0.05 -1.72 17.86
C ALA A 391 1.08 -1.09 18.69
N ASP A 392 0.86 0.12 19.19
CA ASP A 392 1.86 0.86 19.97
C ASP A 392 2.29 0.14 21.28
N ASN A 393 1.46 -0.77 21.78
CA ASN A 393 1.74 -1.58 22.96
C ASN A 393 2.50 -2.90 22.64
N GLY A 394 2.77 -3.20 21.37
CA GLY A 394 3.42 -4.42 20.89
C GLY A 394 2.47 -5.55 20.49
N ASP A 395 1.15 -5.38 20.64
CA ASP A 395 0.19 -6.40 20.19
C ASP A 395 0.23 -6.53 18.66
N VAL A 396 0.25 -7.77 18.19
CA VAL A 396 0.20 -8.13 16.77
C VAL A 396 -1.23 -8.52 16.41
N TYR A 397 -1.75 -8.01 15.30
CA TYR A 397 -3.11 -8.29 14.81
C TYR A 397 -3.15 -8.38 13.27
N PRO A 398 -4.22 -8.93 12.65
CA PRO A 398 -4.17 -9.33 11.24
C PRO A 398 -4.24 -8.18 10.23
N CYS A 399 -5.01 -7.13 10.53
CA CYS A 399 -5.28 -6.03 9.59
C CYS A 399 -5.71 -4.75 10.32
N ALA A 400 -5.49 -3.60 9.69
CA ALA A 400 -6.01 -2.32 10.15
C ALA A 400 -7.53 -2.40 10.34
N GLY A 401 -8.00 -2.02 11.53
CA GLY A 401 -9.42 -2.16 11.92
C GLY A 401 -9.77 -3.42 12.69
N TRP A 402 -8.83 -4.36 12.92
CA TRP A 402 -9.08 -5.63 13.62
C TRP A 402 -8.19 -5.82 14.86
N GLN A 403 -7.95 -4.74 15.60
CA GLN A 403 -6.98 -4.65 16.70
C GLN A 403 -7.32 -5.54 17.92
N ASP A 404 -8.58 -5.92 18.10
CA ASP A 404 -9.03 -6.84 19.16
C ASP A 404 -8.63 -8.31 18.91
N TYR A 405 -8.40 -8.70 17.65
CA TYR A 405 -7.98 -10.05 17.30
C TYR A 405 -6.45 -10.21 17.47
N ILE A 406 -6.00 -10.22 18.72
CA ILE A 406 -4.56 -10.32 19.04
C ILE A 406 -4.04 -11.71 18.68
N VAL A 407 -3.01 -11.76 17.83
CA VAL A 407 -2.34 -12.99 17.37
C VAL A 407 -0.99 -13.24 18.03
N GLY A 408 -0.47 -12.28 18.80
CA GLY A 408 0.77 -12.36 19.58
C GLY A 408 1.18 -10.99 20.11
N ASN A 409 2.29 -10.91 20.83
CA ASN A 409 2.89 -9.64 21.26
C ASN A 409 4.41 -9.66 21.07
N VAL A 410 4.96 -8.67 20.38
CA VAL A 410 6.39 -8.61 20.04
C VAL A 410 7.32 -8.38 21.24
N LYS A 411 6.78 -8.05 22.41
CA LYS A 411 7.53 -8.00 23.68
C LYS A 411 7.72 -9.38 24.30
N GLU A 412 6.92 -10.36 23.89
CA GLU A 412 6.91 -11.70 24.46
C GLU A 412 7.54 -12.74 23.52
N ALA A 413 7.40 -12.55 22.21
CA ALA A 413 7.94 -13.43 21.19
C ALA A 413 8.47 -12.62 20.00
N SER A 414 9.43 -13.17 19.26
CA SER A 414 9.89 -12.52 18.02
C SER A 414 8.77 -12.46 16.99
N LEU A 415 8.79 -11.43 16.13
CA LEU A 415 7.86 -11.27 15.01
C LEU A 415 7.87 -12.50 14.09
N ASN A 416 9.04 -13.11 13.87
CA ASN A 416 9.15 -14.35 13.10
C ASN A 416 8.44 -15.53 13.79
N ASP A 417 8.62 -15.67 15.11
CA ASP A 417 7.94 -16.71 15.88
C ASP A 417 6.42 -16.54 15.86
N ILE A 418 5.92 -15.31 16.02
CA ILE A 418 4.48 -15.02 15.90
C ILE A 418 3.98 -15.38 14.48
N TRP A 419 4.71 -14.98 13.44
CA TRP A 419 4.35 -15.24 12.04
C TRP A 419 4.32 -16.74 11.67
N ASP A 420 5.26 -17.52 12.19
CA ASP A 420 5.43 -18.93 11.84
C ASP A 420 4.64 -19.86 12.77
N ASN A 421 4.52 -19.50 14.05
CA ASN A 421 4.08 -20.42 15.10
C ASN A 421 2.76 -20.08 15.77
N SER A 422 2.27 -18.83 15.70
CA SER A 422 0.97 -18.47 16.30
C SER A 422 -0.17 -19.29 15.71
N GLU A 423 -0.92 -19.96 16.59
CA GLU A 423 -2.09 -20.75 16.20
C GLU A 423 -3.16 -19.88 15.53
N LYS A 424 -3.33 -18.63 15.98
CA LYS A 424 -4.29 -17.69 15.38
C LYS A 424 -3.85 -17.23 14.00
N VAL A 425 -2.55 -17.03 13.77
CA VAL A 425 -2.00 -16.74 12.44
C VAL A 425 -2.24 -17.92 11.50
N LYS A 426 -1.92 -19.14 11.93
CA LYS A 426 -2.16 -20.37 11.15
C LYS A 426 -3.62 -20.55 10.82
N TYR A 427 -4.51 -20.37 11.80
CA TYR A 427 -5.96 -20.44 11.61
C TYR A 427 -6.44 -19.49 10.51
N LEU A 428 -6.09 -18.19 10.59
CA LEU A 428 -6.51 -17.21 9.57
C LEU A 428 -5.90 -17.49 8.19
N ARG A 429 -4.64 -17.94 8.16
CA ARG A 429 -3.91 -18.32 6.95
C ARG A 429 -4.54 -19.54 6.25
N ASP A 430 -5.11 -20.46 7.02
CA ASP A 430 -5.76 -21.67 6.52
C ASP A 430 -7.19 -21.43 6.01
N LEU A 431 -7.81 -20.30 6.35
CA LEU A 431 -9.13 -19.95 5.82
C LEU A 431 -9.10 -19.79 4.30
N ARG A 432 -10.10 -20.38 3.65
CA ARG A 432 -10.37 -20.35 2.22
C ARG A 432 -11.78 -19.82 1.99
N ASN A 433 -12.07 -19.43 0.74
CA ASN A 433 -13.39 -18.96 0.40
C ASN A 433 -14.50 -20.01 0.68
N GLN A 434 -14.20 -21.31 0.59
CA GLN A 434 -15.14 -22.38 0.94
C GLN A 434 -15.61 -22.37 2.41
N ASP A 435 -14.84 -21.79 3.32
CA ASP A 435 -15.21 -21.66 4.74
C ASP A 435 -16.34 -20.63 4.94
N PHE A 436 -16.71 -19.91 3.86
CA PHE A 436 -17.84 -19.01 3.78
C PHE A 436 -18.89 -19.57 2.80
N PRO A 437 -19.61 -20.65 3.16
CA PRO A 437 -20.49 -21.37 2.23
C PRO A 437 -21.59 -20.48 1.65
N LYS A 438 -22.12 -19.55 2.45
CA LYS A 438 -23.09 -18.53 1.99
C LYS A 438 -22.53 -17.67 0.86
N CYS A 439 -21.25 -17.31 0.92
CA CYS A 439 -20.63 -16.42 -0.05
C CYS A 439 -20.30 -17.13 -1.37
N ILE A 440 -19.76 -18.36 -1.32
CA ILE A 440 -19.42 -19.14 -2.53
C ILE A 440 -20.65 -19.49 -3.37
N GLN A 441 -21.78 -19.75 -2.72
CA GLN A 441 -23.06 -20.04 -3.37
C GLN A 441 -23.84 -18.76 -3.73
N CYS A 442 -23.34 -17.58 -3.36
CA CYS A 442 -24.04 -16.33 -3.57
C CYS A 442 -24.01 -15.91 -5.05
N LYS A 443 -25.19 -15.59 -5.60
CA LYS A 443 -25.33 -15.04 -6.96
C LYS A 443 -24.70 -13.65 -7.14
N ASP A 444 -24.35 -12.99 -6.03
CA ASP A 444 -23.79 -11.63 -5.99
C ASP A 444 -22.28 -11.64 -5.78
N LYS A 445 -21.63 -12.81 -5.72
CA LYS A 445 -20.21 -12.96 -5.32
C LYS A 445 -19.24 -12.16 -6.18
N GLU A 446 -19.50 -12.06 -7.49
CA GLU A 446 -18.70 -11.27 -8.45
C GLU A 446 -18.71 -9.76 -8.13
N PHE A 447 -19.70 -9.29 -7.38
CA PHE A 447 -19.86 -7.89 -6.97
C PHE A 447 -19.48 -7.64 -5.50
N CYS A 448 -19.01 -8.68 -4.82
CA CYS A 448 -18.67 -8.65 -3.41
C CYS A 448 -17.15 -8.72 -3.21
N THR A 449 -16.65 -8.13 -2.13
CA THR A 449 -15.31 -8.42 -1.61
C THR A 449 -15.48 -8.93 -0.20
N MET A 450 -15.14 -10.20 0.01
CA MET A 450 -15.22 -10.84 1.32
C MET A 450 -14.21 -10.18 2.26
N CYS A 451 -14.63 -9.85 3.48
CA CYS A 451 -13.76 -9.20 4.45
C CYS A 451 -14.11 -9.67 5.85
N MET A 452 -13.15 -10.34 6.48
CA MET A 452 -13.30 -10.87 7.83
C MET A 452 -13.46 -9.78 8.89
N VAL A 453 -12.83 -8.61 8.70
CA VAL A 453 -12.96 -7.46 9.62
C VAL A 453 -14.39 -6.91 9.62
N ARG A 454 -15.01 -6.81 8.43
CA ARG A 454 -16.41 -6.34 8.29
C ARG A 454 -17.39 -7.27 9.01
N ASN A 455 -17.08 -8.56 9.00
CA ASN A 455 -17.85 -9.59 9.71
C ASN A 455 -17.62 -9.49 11.21
N SER A 456 -16.35 -9.54 11.65
CA SER A 456 -15.95 -9.57 13.05
C SER A 456 -16.38 -8.30 13.82
N ASN A 457 -16.15 -7.10 13.29
CA ASN A 457 -16.41 -5.85 14.02
C ASN A 457 -17.90 -5.59 14.27
N GLU A 458 -18.81 -6.15 13.47
CA GLU A 458 -20.26 -6.01 13.67
C GLU A 458 -20.91 -7.28 14.21
N ASN A 459 -20.11 -8.30 14.50
CA ASN A 459 -20.54 -9.49 15.21
C ASN A 459 -20.27 -9.30 16.71
N PRO A 460 -21.27 -9.43 17.60
CA PRO A 460 -21.07 -9.29 19.04
C PRO A 460 -20.04 -10.23 19.67
N ASN A 461 -19.74 -11.35 19.01
CA ASN A 461 -18.74 -12.33 19.44
C ASN A 461 -17.41 -12.20 18.70
N GLY A 462 -17.26 -11.21 17.80
CA GLY A 462 -16.05 -11.04 17.00
C GLY A 462 -15.82 -12.14 15.94
N ASP A 463 -16.83 -12.94 15.59
CA ASP A 463 -16.65 -14.07 14.67
C ASP A 463 -16.44 -13.59 13.22
N PRO A 464 -15.26 -13.83 12.59
CA PRO A 464 -14.98 -13.42 11.23
C PRO A 464 -15.75 -14.19 10.16
N LEU A 465 -16.33 -15.35 10.48
CA LEU A 465 -17.06 -16.21 9.54
C LEU A 465 -18.55 -15.83 9.45
N VAL A 466 -19.06 -15.05 10.42
CA VAL A 466 -20.45 -14.57 10.39
C VAL A 466 -20.57 -13.39 9.44
N VAL A 467 -21.04 -13.70 8.23
CA VAL A 467 -21.19 -12.74 7.14
C VAL A 467 -22.05 -11.52 7.53
N ASN A 468 -21.51 -10.34 7.27
CA ASN A 468 -22.20 -9.07 7.49
C ASN A 468 -23.22 -8.75 6.37
N GLU A 469 -24.50 -8.66 6.73
CA GLU A 469 -25.60 -8.41 5.80
C GLU A 469 -25.59 -7.02 5.16
N PHE A 470 -25.04 -5.99 5.81
CA PHE A 470 -24.97 -4.65 5.22
C PHE A 470 -24.12 -4.66 3.93
N PHE A 471 -22.95 -5.30 3.97
CA PHE A 471 -22.09 -5.41 2.78
C PHE A 471 -22.63 -6.39 1.74
N CYS A 472 -23.37 -7.43 2.14
CA CYS A 472 -24.11 -8.28 1.19
C CYS A 472 -25.15 -7.48 0.39
N ASN A 473 -25.87 -6.57 1.04
CA ASN A 473 -26.85 -5.71 0.38
C ASN A 473 -26.20 -4.74 -0.62
N ILE A 474 -24.99 -4.27 -0.34
CA ILE A 474 -24.18 -3.48 -1.30
C ILE A 474 -23.83 -4.33 -2.54
N ALA A 475 -23.33 -5.55 -2.36
CA ALA A 475 -22.99 -6.42 -3.50
C ALA A 475 -24.21 -6.70 -4.38
N LYS A 476 -25.36 -6.99 -3.75
CA LYS A 476 -26.64 -7.16 -4.45
C LYS A 476 -27.03 -5.91 -5.24
N LEU A 477 -26.90 -4.73 -4.63
CA LEU A 477 -27.20 -3.44 -5.27
C LEU A 477 -26.30 -3.19 -6.48
N ASN A 478 -24.99 -3.40 -6.36
CA ASN A 478 -24.03 -3.25 -7.46
C ASN A 478 -24.41 -4.12 -8.66
N ARG A 479 -24.76 -5.39 -8.42
CA ARG A 479 -25.23 -6.30 -9.47
C ARG A 479 -26.53 -5.78 -10.13
N GLN A 480 -27.50 -5.35 -9.33
CA GLN A 480 -28.78 -4.85 -9.84
C GLN A 480 -28.61 -3.64 -10.75
N ILE A 481 -27.78 -2.67 -10.34
CA ILE A 481 -27.50 -1.46 -11.13
C ILE A 481 -26.87 -1.82 -12.48
N LEU A 482 -25.90 -2.75 -12.49
CA LEU A 482 -25.25 -3.18 -13.73
C LEU A 482 -26.26 -3.86 -14.68
N LEU A 483 -27.10 -4.76 -14.18
CA LEU A 483 -28.11 -5.47 -14.98
C LEU A 483 -29.17 -4.52 -15.56
N GLU A 484 -29.72 -3.63 -14.73
CA GLU A 484 -30.73 -2.64 -15.16
C GLU A 484 -30.19 -1.73 -16.28
N ARG A 485 -28.91 -1.37 -16.24
CA ARG A 485 -28.28 -0.54 -17.28
C ARG A 485 -28.02 -1.32 -18.56
N LYS A 486 -27.54 -2.57 -18.46
CA LYS A 486 -27.35 -3.44 -19.63
C LYS A 486 -28.65 -3.71 -20.39
N GLU A 487 -29.77 -3.87 -19.69
CA GLU A 487 -31.08 -4.03 -20.33
C GLU A 487 -31.54 -2.76 -21.04
N LYS A 488 -31.30 -1.57 -20.46
CA LYS A 488 -31.60 -0.29 -21.13
C LYS A 488 -30.79 -0.09 -22.41
N PHE A 489 -29.49 -0.42 -22.40
CA PHE A 489 -28.64 -0.30 -23.59
C PHE A 489 -28.97 -1.32 -24.70
N LYS A 490 -29.54 -2.47 -24.36
CA LYS A 490 -30.01 -3.45 -25.37
C LYS A 490 -31.33 -3.06 -26.03
N ASN A 491 -32.13 -2.21 -25.37
CA ASN A 491 -33.45 -1.78 -25.82
C ASN A 491 -33.46 -0.34 -26.41
N SER A 492 -32.30 0.31 -26.47
CA SER A 492 -32.04 1.61 -27.11
C SER A 492 -31.23 1.43 -28.38
#